data_AF-A0A1Q7H949-F1
#
_entry.id   AF-A0A1Q7H949-F1
#
_cell.length_a   1.000
_cell.length_b   1.000
_cell.length_c   1.000
_cell.angle_alpha   90.00
_cell.angle_beta   90.00
_cell.angle_gamma   90.00
#
_symmetry.space_group_name_H-M   'P 1'
#
loop_
_entity.id
_entity.type
_entity.pdbx_description
1 polymer ?
#
loop_
_entity_poly.entity_id
_entity_poly.type
_entity_poly.pdbx_seq_one_letter_code
_entity_poly.pdbx_strand_id
1 'polypeptide(L)'
;MLDVHKRMVNVPLALLQVASRPTTAWSIVPRPPNCRAPTSWGPRYAVCPNCQARSPLSKGPVSMKCGACHGVFEVGWGDSYYS
;
A
#
# COMPACT_ATOMS: atom_id res chain seq x y z
N MET A 1 7.22 -10.42 -18.24
CA MET A 1 6.15 -9.40 -18.34
C MET A 1 5.32 -9.46 -17.08
N LEU A 2 4.90 -8.32 -16.53
CA LEU A 2 4.09 -8.20 -15.32
C LEU A 2 2.72 -7.64 -15.69
N ASP A 3 1.64 -8.31 -15.27
CA ASP A 3 0.29 -7.73 -15.39
C ASP A 3 0.04 -6.73 -14.27
N VAL A 4 -0.28 -5.49 -14.62
CA VAL A 4 -0.69 -4.43 -13.69
C VAL A 4 -2.03 -3.88 -14.16
N HIS A 5 -3.10 -4.19 -13.41
CA HIS A 5 -4.47 -3.78 -13.75
C HIS A 5 -4.90 -4.16 -15.19
N LYS A 6 -4.69 -5.42 -15.60
CA LYS A 6 -5.02 -5.92 -16.95
C LYS A 6 -4.17 -5.31 -18.06
N ARG A 7 -3.00 -4.77 -17.71
CA ARG A 7 -2.04 -4.21 -18.66
C ARG A 7 -0.69 -4.87 -18.48
N MET A 8 -0.15 -5.44 -19.55
CA MET A 8 1.18 -6.05 -19.56
C MET A 8 2.25 -4.96 -19.56
N VAL A 9 3.13 -4.97 -18.55
CA VAL A 9 4.25 -4.06 -18.38
C VAL A 9 5.55 -4.85 -18.49
N ASN A 10 6.51 -4.34 -19.26
CA ASN A 10 7.84 -4.93 -19.34
C ASN A 10 8.71 -4.38 -18.20
N VAL A 11 8.98 -5.23 -17.21
CA VAL A 11 9.85 -4.90 -16.06
C VAL A 11 11.00 -5.92 -16.06
N PRO A 12 12.27 -5.48 -16.10
CA PRO A 12 13.41 -6.38 -15.94
C PRO A 12 13.31 -7.17 -14.64
N LEU A 13 13.56 -8.48 -14.70
CA LEU A 13 13.45 -9.35 -13.52
C LEU A 13 14.41 -8.90 -12.39
N ALA A 14 15.57 -8.36 -12.74
CA ALA A 14 16.54 -7.82 -11.79
C ALA A 14 16.03 -6.62 -10.96
N LEU A 15 14.95 -5.96 -11.41
CA LEU A 15 14.30 -4.85 -10.69
C LEU A 15 13.01 -5.29 -9.97
N LEU A 16 12.63 -6.56 -10.08
CA LEU A 16 11.40 -7.09 -9.50
C LEU A 16 11.72 -7.90 -8.23
N GLN A 17 11.25 -7.41 -7.08
CA GLN A 17 11.20 -8.22 -5.87
C GLN A 17 9.78 -8.77 -5.71
N VAL A 18 9.65 -10.10 -5.69
CA VAL A 18 8.36 -10.78 -5.46
C VAL A 18 8.34 -11.28 -4.02
N ALA A 19 7.43 -10.75 -3.21
CA ALA A 19 7.20 -11.28 -1.87
C ALA A 19 6.44 -12.61 -1.97
N SER A 20 6.93 -13.65 -1.30
CA SER A 20 6.29 -14.98 -1.28
C SER A 20 4.97 -15.01 -0.51
N ARG A 21 4.70 -13.97 0.30
CA ARG A 21 3.47 -13.82 1.08
C ARG A 21 2.88 -12.44 0.83
N PRO A 22 1.54 -12.31 0.77
CA PRO A 22 0.90 -11.00 0.73
C PRO A 22 1.26 -10.20 1.98
N THR A 23 1.39 -8.88 1.82
CA THR A 23 1.74 -8.00 2.93
C THR A 23 0.65 -8.09 4.00
N THR A 24 1.01 -8.31 5.26
CA THR A 24 0.06 -8.33 6.38
C THR A 24 -0.18 -6.94 6.98
N ALA A 25 0.60 -5.95 6.54
CA ALA A 25 0.53 -4.56 6.96
C ALA A 25 -0.04 -3.64 5.88
N TRP A 26 -0.51 -2.48 6.30
CA TRP A 26 -0.86 -1.39 5.40
C TRP A 26 0.36 -0.97 4.58
N SER A 27 0.18 -0.90 3.26
CA SER A 27 1.20 -0.37 2.36
C SER A 27 1.08 1.16 2.26
N ILE A 28 2.21 1.87 2.30
CA ILE A 28 2.26 3.33 2.19
C ILE A 28 2.59 3.72 0.76
N VAL A 29 1.71 4.48 0.13
CA VAL A 29 1.87 4.90 -1.27
C VAL A 29 2.09 6.41 -1.33
N PRO A 30 3.21 6.88 -1.91
CA PRO A 30 3.36 8.29 -2.29
C PRO A 30 2.25 8.69 -3.25
N ARG A 31 1.65 9.86 -3.05
CA ARG A 31 0.57 10.34 -3.92
C ARG A 31 1.13 10.69 -5.31
N PRO A 32 0.77 9.94 -6.38
CA PRO A 32 1.14 10.35 -7.72
C PRO A 32 0.32 11.59 -8.14
N PRO A 33 0.81 12.40 -9.10
CA PRO A 33 0.13 13.64 -9.55
C PRO A 33 -1.34 13.42 -9.95
N ASN A 34 -1.62 12.28 -10.60
CA ASN A 34 -2.96 11.94 -11.12
C ASN A 34 -3.74 10.99 -10.19
N CYS A 35 -3.52 11.06 -8.87
CA CYS A 35 -4.24 10.22 -7.91
C CYS A 35 -5.69 10.70 -7.69
N ARG A 36 -6.65 9.77 -7.73
CA ARG A 36 -8.07 10.03 -7.37
C ARG A 36 -8.33 10.17 -5.87
N ALA A 37 -7.33 9.99 -5.01
CA ALA A 37 -7.51 10.14 -3.56
C ALA A 37 -7.78 11.61 -3.18
N PRO A 38 -8.57 11.90 -2.13
CA PRO A 38 -8.83 13.27 -1.67
C PRO A 38 -7.54 14.04 -1.35
N THR A 39 -7.45 15.32 -1.73
CA THR A 39 -6.26 16.16 -1.45
C THR A 39 -6.01 16.34 0.05
N SER A 40 -7.05 16.28 0.87
CA SER A 40 -6.99 16.35 2.33
C SER A 40 -6.18 15.23 2.98
N TRP A 41 -5.92 14.12 2.28
CA TRP A 41 -5.10 13.02 2.78
C TRP A 41 -3.60 13.33 2.78
N GLY A 42 -3.19 14.42 2.15
CA GLY A 42 -1.79 14.84 2.09
C GLY A 42 -0.95 14.05 1.07
N PRO A 43 0.38 13.99 1.26
CA PRO A 43 1.33 13.51 0.25
C PRO A 43 1.43 11.99 0.15
N ARG A 44 0.85 11.24 1.09
CA ARG A 44 0.89 9.78 1.15
C ARG A 44 -0.44 9.25 1.64
N TYR A 45 -0.78 8.01 1.27
CA TYR A 45 -1.97 7.32 1.78
C TYR A 45 -1.67 5.85 2.03
N ALA A 46 -2.52 5.20 2.81
CA ALA A 46 -2.39 3.79 3.16
C ALA A 46 -3.30 2.92 2.27
N VAL A 47 -2.86 1.70 1.95
CA VAL A 47 -3.65 0.68 1.24
C VAL A 47 -3.80 -0.55 2.12
N CYS A 48 -5.05 -0.99 2.34
CA CYS A 48 -5.37 -2.10 3.22
C CYS A 48 -4.83 -3.43 2.67
N PRO A 49 -4.14 -4.25 3.47
CA PRO A 49 -3.59 -5.54 3.03
C PRO A 49 -4.68 -6.54 2.64
N ASN A 50 -5.85 -6.46 3.26
CA ASN A 50 -6.92 -7.43 3.07
C ASN A 50 -7.85 -7.09 1.89
N CYS A 51 -8.30 -5.83 1.79
CA CYS A 51 -9.33 -5.43 0.82
C CYS A 51 -8.89 -4.35 -0.16
N GLN A 52 -7.62 -3.91 -0.12
CA GLN A 52 -7.06 -2.87 -0.98
C GLN A 52 -7.75 -1.51 -0.88
N ALA A 53 -8.67 -1.32 0.08
CA ALA A 53 -9.28 -0.03 0.37
C ALA A 53 -8.20 0.98 0.75
N ARG A 54 -8.33 2.20 0.22
CA ARG A 54 -7.41 3.30 0.50
C ARG A 54 -7.90 4.08 1.70
N SER A 55 -6.99 4.60 2.51
CA SER A 55 -7.33 5.38 3.69
C SER A 55 -6.31 6.50 3.93
N PRO A 56 -6.73 7.62 4.54
CA PRO A 56 -5.80 8.67 4.94
C PRO A 56 -4.76 8.08 5.91
N LEU A 57 -3.49 8.37 5.68
CA LEU A 57 -2.42 7.94 6.57
C LEU A 57 -2.26 8.99 7.67
N SER A 58 -2.65 8.65 8.90
CA SER A 58 -2.39 9.51 10.06
C SER A 58 -0.88 9.57 10.37
N LYS A 59 -0.44 10.65 11.01
CA LYS A 59 0.94 10.75 11.51
C LYS A 59 1.13 9.84 12.71
N GLY A 60 2.03 8.86 12.62
CA GLY A 60 2.45 8.05 13.77
C GLY A 60 1.61 6.83 14.22
N PRO A 61 0.58 6.31 13.53
CA PRO A 61 0.01 5.02 13.90
C PRO A 61 0.99 3.90 13.59
N VAL A 62 1.16 3.01 14.57
CA VAL A 62 1.76 1.69 14.36
C VAL A 62 0.73 0.75 13.76
N SER A 63 -0.58 0.94 14.04
CA SER A 63 -1.68 0.16 13.48
C SER A 63 -2.92 1.00 13.13
N MET A 64 -3.72 0.53 12.18
CA MET A 64 -4.92 1.21 11.67
C MET A 64 -6.06 0.24 11.38
N LYS A 65 -7.29 0.66 11.70
CA LYS A 65 -8.53 -0.04 11.33
C LYS A 65 -8.98 0.34 9.92
N CYS A 66 -9.31 -0.65 9.10
CA CYS A 66 -9.87 -0.41 7.78
C CYS A 66 -11.32 0.06 7.88
N GLY A 67 -11.66 1.17 7.20
CA GLY A 67 -13.04 1.65 7.11
C GLY A 67 -13.96 0.73 6.28
N ALA A 68 -13.40 -0.09 5.38
CA ALA A 68 -14.18 -0.95 4.48
C ALA A 68 -14.35 -2.38 5.01
N CYS A 69 -13.26 -3.06 5.39
CA CYS A 69 -13.33 -4.44 5.89
C CYS A 69 -13.23 -4.58 7.41
N HIS A 70 -13.10 -3.46 8.14
CA HIS A 70 -13.02 -3.38 9.60
C HIS A 70 -11.86 -4.13 10.28
N GLY A 71 -10.99 -4.80 9.52
CA GLY A 71 -9.76 -5.41 10.04
C GLY A 71 -8.78 -4.36 10.55
N VAL A 72 -8.02 -4.73 11.58
CA VAL A 72 -6.96 -3.91 12.17
C VAL A 72 -5.62 -4.52 11.79
N PHE A 73 -4.74 -3.71 11.22
CA PHE A 73 -3.44 -4.15 10.74
C PHE A 73 -2.37 -3.14 11.09
N GLU A 74 -1.14 -3.60 11.26
CA GLU A 74 0.04 -2.74 11.42
C GLU A 74 0.29 -1.91 10.15
N VAL A 75 0.95 -0.77 10.30
CA VAL A 75 1.36 0.10 9.20
C VAL A 75 2.80 -0.21 8.83
N GLY A 76 3.00 -0.67 7.59
CA GLY A 76 4.31 -1.07 7.09
C GLY A 76 5.16 0.14 6.74
N TRP A 77 5.87 0.70 7.71
CA TRP A 77 6.71 1.89 7.54
C TRP A 77 8.06 1.62 6.81
N GLY A 78 8.32 0.40 6.33
CA GLY A 78 9.54 0.03 5.60
C GLY A 78 10.12 -1.31 6.04
N ASP A 79 11.39 -1.55 5.70
CA ASP A 79 12.11 -2.82 5.92
C ASP A 79 12.15 -3.30 7.38
N SER A 80 11.97 -2.40 8.36
CA SER A 80 11.87 -2.79 9.77
C SER A 80 10.64 -3.63 10.12
N TYR A 81 9.65 -3.73 9.23
CA TYR A 81 8.50 -4.63 9.40
C TYR A 81 8.79 -6.08 8.94
N TYR A 82 9.81 -6.28 8.09
CA TYR A 82 10.21 -7.60 7.57
C TYR A 82 11.54 -8.11 8.15
N SER A 83 12.17 -7.31 9.03
CA SER A 83 13.38 -7.65 9.78
C SER A 83 13.09 -8.49 11.02
#